data_AF-A0A4U8T460-F1
#
_entry.id   AF-A0A4U8T460-F1
#
_cell.length_a   1.000
_cell.length_b   1.000
_cell.length_c   1.000
_cell.angle_alpha   90.00
_cell.angle_beta   90.00
_cell.angle_gamma   90.00
#
_symmetry.space_group_name_H-M   'P 1'
#
loop_
_entity.id
_entity.type
_entity.pdbx_description
1 polymer ?
#
loop_
_entity_poly.entity_id
_entity_poly.type
_entity_poly.pdbx_seq_one_letter_code
_entity_poly.pdbx_strand_id
1 'polypeptide(L)'
;MKKLLNFIILSSVALLFNGCISGWGWFVPYNLQPSYHKFKKMCKLNELPNTEEKYNKILGYFDLSLDTLDWEELNKKTWKISEDNGNYRKGVLEYRITLKGKEINSRLGIEGALLSNEPKINRHNINAMGILATWQTRRYYLDGNEGSGFYWNEEELWCRKVITNNMTPKGANNEK
;
A
#
# COMPACT_ATOMS: atom_id res chain seq x y z
N MET A 1 -46.13 25.58 -16.66
CA MET A 1 -45.74 24.44 -15.80
C MET A 1 -44.87 23.39 -16.51
N LYS A 2 -45.23 22.89 -17.71
CA LYS A 2 -44.40 21.89 -18.45
C LYS A 2 -42.94 22.31 -18.72
N LYS A 3 -42.69 23.60 -19.02
CA LYS A 3 -41.33 24.13 -19.27
C LYS A 3 -40.44 24.17 -18.01
N LEU A 4 -41.03 24.41 -16.83
CA LEU A 4 -40.31 24.45 -15.57
C LEU A 4 -39.95 23.04 -15.08
N LEU A 5 -40.87 22.08 -15.26
CA LEU A 5 -40.64 20.67 -14.94
C LEU A 5 -39.50 20.07 -15.78
N ASN A 6 -39.48 20.36 -17.09
CA ASN A 6 -38.37 19.92 -17.95
C ASN A 6 -37.02 20.52 -17.53
N PHE A 7 -36.99 21.76 -17.03
CA PHE A 7 -35.74 22.39 -16.56
C PHE A 7 -35.22 21.74 -15.27
N ILE A 8 -36.12 21.40 -14.34
CA ILE A 8 -35.78 20.69 -13.10
C ILE A 8 -35.30 19.27 -13.39
N ILE A 9 -35.94 18.56 -14.35
CA ILE A 9 -35.51 17.23 -14.78
C ILE A 9 -34.14 17.31 -15.49
N LEU A 10 -33.92 18.29 -16.36
CA LEU A 10 -32.63 18.45 -17.04
C LEU A 10 -31.50 18.82 -16.07
N SER A 11 -31.77 19.64 -15.03
CA SER A 11 -30.76 20.00 -14.04
C SER A 11 -30.43 18.85 -13.08
N SER A 12 -31.42 18.03 -12.72
CA SER A 12 -31.19 16.84 -11.90
C SER A 12 -30.47 15.74 -12.68
N VAL A 13 -30.79 15.55 -13.96
CA VAL A 13 -30.00 14.68 -14.86
C VAL A 13 -28.59 15.25 -15.08
N ALA A 14 -28.43 16.56 -15.25
CA ALA A 14 -27.10 17.18 -15.33
C ALA A 14 -26.29 17.03 -14.04
N LEU A 15 -26.90 17.12 -12.85
CA LEU A 15 -26.20 16.87 -11.58
C LEU A 15 -25.86 15.39 -11.35
N LEU A 16 -26.66 14.47 -11.88
CA LEU A 16 -26.43 13.03 -11.79
C LEU A 16 -25.43 12.52 -12.83
N PHE A 17 -25.32 13.19 -13.99
CA PHE A 17 -24.56 12.70 -15.15
C PHE A 17 -23.43 13.64 -15.63
N ASN A 18 -23.39 14.91 -15.23
CA ASN A 18 -22.22 15.77 -15.47
C ASN A 18 -21.27 15.71 -14.27
N GLY A 19 -20.26 14.83 -14.38
CA GLY A 19 -19.00 14.98 -13.66
C GLY A 19 -18.52 16.44 -13.73
N CYS A 20 -17.93 17.00 -12.68
CA CYS A 20 -16.47 16.94 -12.55
C CYS A 20 -15.95 17.27 -11.14
N ILE A 21 -16.80 17.34 -10.09
CA ILE A 21 -16.34 17.73 -8.73
C ILE A 21 -16.40 16.55 -7.73
N SER A 22 -17.23 15.53 -7.98
CA SER A 22 -17.43 14.40 -7.04
C SER A 22 -17.85 13.12 -7.78
N GLY A 23 -17.23 12.89 -8.94
CA GLY A 23 -17.65 11.87 -9.91
C GLY A 23 -17.73 10.46 -9.33
N TRP A 24 -18.82 9.74 -9.67
CA TRP A 24 -19.05 8.28 -9.71
C TRP A 24 -18.53 7.37 -8.56
N GLY A 25 -17.35 7.59 -7.99
CA GLY A 25 -16.73 6.81 -6.92
C GLY A 25 -17.51 6.78 -5.61
N TRP A 26 -18.29 7.82 -5.28
CA TRP A 26 -19.15 7.84 -4.08
C TRP A 26 -20.27 6.79 -4.16
N PHE A 27 -20.93 6.67 -5.31
CA PHE A 27 -22.08 5.78 -5.50
C PHE A 27 -21.70 4.36 -5.93
N VAL A 28 -20.53 4.16 -6.54
CA VAL A 28 -20.07 2.83 -6.97
C VAL A 28 -19.37 2.11 -5.82
N PRO A 29 -19.91 0.97 -5.32
CA PRO A 29 -19.25 0.16 -4.29
C PRO A 29 -17.82 -0.20 -4.68
N TYR A 30 -16.92 -0.24 -3.69
CA TYR A 30 -15.50 -0.57 -3.91
C TYR A 30 -15.31 -1.88 -4.69
N ASN A 31 -16.11 -2.91 -4.38
CA ASN A 31 -16.06 -4.21 -5.04
C ASN A 31 -16.38 -4.18 -6.55
N LEU A 32 -16.94 -3.10 -7.09
CA LEU A 32 -17.17 -2.93 -8.52
C LEU A 32 -16.05 -2.15 -9.21
N GLN A 33 -15.07 -1.62 -8.46
CA GLN A 33 -13.96 -0.84 -9.01
C GLN A 33 -12.74 -1.74 -9.29
N PRO A 34 -12.23 -1.83 -10.52
CA PRO A 34 -11.07 -2.67 -10.84
C PRO A 34 -9.80 -2.32 -10.05
N SER A 35 -9.58 -1.03 -9.76
CA SER A 35 -8.45 -0.57 -8.94
C SER A 35 -8.51 -1.08 -7.51
N TYR A 36 -9.71 -1.23 -6.95
CA TYR A 36 -9.90 -1.79 -5.60
C TYR A 36 -9.51 -3.28 -5.55
N HIS A 37 -9.85 -4.04 -6.58
CA HIS A 37 -9.40 -5.45 -6.67
C HIS A 37 -7.89 -5.56 -6.78
N LYS A 38 -7.23 -4.65 -7.52
CA LYS A 38 -5.77 -4.59 -7.58
C LYS A 38 -5.18 -4.26 -6.20
N PHE A 39 -5.70 -3.25 -5.52
CA PHE A 39 -5.33 -2.93 -4.13
C PHE A 39 -5.48 -4.15 -3.21
N LYS A 40 -6.64 -4.82 -3.23
CA LYS A 40 -6.89 -6.02 -2.41
C LYS A 40 -5.90 -7.16 -2.70
N LYS A 41 -5.52 -7.35 -3.97
CA LYS A 41 -4.47 -8.33 -4.35
C LYS A 41 -3.11 -7.96 -3.78
N MET A 42 -2.74 -6.67 -3.79
CA MET A 42 -1.51 -6.20 -3.16
C MET A 42 -1.54 -6.48 -1.65
N CYS A 43 -2.63 -6.14 -0.97
CA CYS A 43 -2.76 -6.39 0.47
C CYS A 43 -2.62 -7.86 0.87
N LYS A 44 -3.11 -8.79 0.04
CA LYS A 44 -2.95 -10.23 0.24
C LYS A 44 -1.49 -10.69 0.21
N LEU A 45 -0.57 -9.94 -0.42
CA LEU A 45 0.86 -10.29 -0.43
C LEU A 45 1.46 -10.27 0.97
N ASN A 46 1.00 -9.37 1.84
CA ASN A 46 1.45 -9.32 3.23
C ASN A 46 1.04 -10.58 4.03
N GLU A 47 0.01 -11.30 3.58
CA GLU A 47 -0.50 -12.51 4.23
C GLU A 47 0.22 -13.78 3.78
N LEU A 48 1.02 -13.69 2.70
CA LEU A 48 1.82 -14.83 2.23
C LEU A 48 2.98 -15.13 3.20
N PRO A 49 3.41 -16.41 3.28
CA PRO A 49 4.61 -16.78 4.03
C PRO A 49 5.86 -16.09 3.45
N ASN A 50 6.86 -15.87 4.29
CA ASN A 50 8.11 -15.20 3.92
C ASN A 50 9.02 -16.11 3.07
N THR A 51 8.62 -16.32 1.81
CA THR A 51 9.32 -17.12 0.82
C THR A 51 9.89 -16.24 -0.30
N GLU A 52 10.85 -16.79 -1.05
CA GLU A 52 11.39 -16.15 -2.25
C GLU A 52 10.28 -15.80 -3.27
N GLU A 53 9.26 -16.66 -3.40
CA GLU A 53 8.10 -16.40 -4.25
C GLU A 53 7.34 -15.13 -3.82
N LYS A 54 7.07 -14.96 -2.52
CA LYS A 54 6.46 -13.73 -2.00
C LYS A 54 7.33 -12.51 -2.29
N TYR A 55 8.62 -12.62 -2.04
CA TYR A 55 9.55 -11.49 -2.21
C TYR A 55 9.61 -11.06 -3.67
N ASN A 56 9.73 -12.00 -4.60
CA ASN A 56 9.71 -11.71 -6.03
C ASN A 56 8.34 -11.18 -6.51
N LYS A 57 7.21 -11.63 -5.94
CA LYS A 57 5.89 -11.03 -6.23
C LYS A 57 5.80 -9.58 -5.79
N ILE A 58 6.38 -9.23 -4.64
CA ILE A 58 6.44 -7.84 -4.17
C ILE A 58 7.37 -7.00 -5.06
N LEU A 59 8.58 -7.50 -5.31
CA LEU A 59 9.59 -6.82 -6.12
C LEU A 59 9.12 -6.60 -7.56
N GLY A 60 8.29 -7.51 -8.10
CA GLY A 60 7.72 -7.37 -9.44
C GLY A 60 6.88 -6.11 -9.63
N TYR A 61 6.31 -5.51 -8.57
CA TYR A 61 5.63 -4.21 -8.69
C TYR A 61 6.60 -3.06 -8.98
N PHE A 62 7.87 -3.23 -8.64
CA PHE A 62 8.97 -2.29 -8.86
C PHE A 62 9.81 -2.64 -10.08
N ASP A 63 9.39 -3.63 -10.88
CA ASP A 63 10.16 -4.16 -12.01
C ASP A 63 11.51 -4.75 -11.57
N LEU A 64 11.53 -5.36 -10.37
CA LEU A 64 12.69 -5.96 -9.72
C LEU A 64 12.43 -7.44 -9.36
N SER A 65 13.51 -8.14 -9.02
CA SER A 65 13.53 -9.47 -8.39
C SER A 65 14.73 -9.54 -7.45
N LEU A 66 14.79 -10.54 -6.57
CA LEU A 66 15.93 -10.71 -5.65
C LEU A 66 17.27 -10.80 -6.40
N ASP A 67 17.27 -11.30 -7.64
CA ASP A 67 18.47 -11.48 -8.45
C ASP A 67 18.88 -10.20 -9.19
N THR A 68 17.96 -9.24 -9.35
CA THR A 68 18.22 -7.95 -10.02
C THR A 68 18.41 -6.79 -9.05
N LEU A 69 18.35 -7.04 -7.73
CA LEU A 69 18.55 -6.01 -6.72
C LEU A 69 20.02 -5.58 -6.65
N ASP A 70 20.24 -4.27 -6.73
CA ASP A 70 21.53 -3.66 -6.38
C ASP A 70 21.66 -3.58 -4.86
N TRP A 71 22.21 -4.65 -4.27
CA TRP A 71 22.40 -4.74 -2.83
C TRP A 71 23.34 -3.66 -2.30
N GLU A 72 24.34 -3.24 -3.07
CA GLU A 72 25.29 -2.24 -2.62
C GLU A 72 24.60 -0.88 -2.44
N GLU A 73 23.84 -0.46 -3.44
CA GLU A 73 23.08 0.79 -3.39
C GLU A 73 21.95 0.75 -2.36
N LEU A 74 21.27 -0.39 -2.22
CA LEU A 74 20.23 -0.55 -1.20
C LEU A 74 20.78 -0.47 0.23
N ASN A 75 21.95 -1.06 0.49
CA ASN A 75 22.53 -1.08 1.83
C ASN A 75 22.98 0.29 2.33
N LYS A 76 23.21 1.27 1.44
CA LYS A 76 23.45 2.67 1.83
C LYS A 76 22.24 3.31 2.53
N LYS A 77 21.05 2.71 2.37
CA LYS A 77 19.77 3.18 2.92
C LYS A 77 19.28 2.33 4.09
N THR A 78 20.07 1.34 4.54
CA THR A 78 19.69 0.51 5.68
C THR A 78 19.67 1.35 6.95
N TRP A 79 18.61 1.20 7.74
CA TRP A 79 18.56 1.77 9.09
C TRP A 79 18.18 0.71 10.12
N LYS A 80 18.61 0.96 11.35
CA LYS A 80 18.22 0.16 12.51
C LYS A 80 16.79 0.53 12.93
N ILE A 81 15.96 -0.48 13.14
CA ILE A 81 14.59 -0.34 13.62
C ILE A 81 14.65 -0.07 15.12
N SER A 82 13.92 0.95 15.59
CA SER A 82 13.81 1.25 17.01
C SER A 82 13.01 0.17 17.75
N GLU A 83 13.34 -0.10 19.01
CA GLU A 83 12.75 -1.21 19.78
C GLU A 83 11.25 -1.02 20.08
N ASP A 84 10.79 0.23 20.10
CA ASP A 84 9.38 0.61 20.24
C ASP A 84 8.57 0.45 18.94
N ASN A 85 9.23 0.16 17.81
CA ASN A 85 8.55 -0.04 16.54
C ASN A 85 7.79 -1.36 16.54
N GLY A 86 6.53 -1.37 16.08
CA GLY A 86 5.71 -2.58 16.02
C GLY A 86 6.30 -3.73 15.17
N ASN A 87 7.23 -3.43 14.24
CA ASN A 87 7.94 -4.44 13.46
C ASN A 87 9.18 -5.02 14.16
N TYR A 88 9.70 -4.37 15.21
CA TYR A 88 10.94 -4.80 15.86
C TYR A 88 10.75 -6.17 16.51
N ARG A 89 11.71 -7.05 16.24
CA ARG A 89 11.81 -8.38 16.85
C ARG A 89 13.30 -8.65 17.08
N LYS A 90 13.74 -8.61 18.33
CA LYS A 90 15.14 -8.87 18.69
C LYS A 90 15.61 -10.20 18.11
N GLY A 91 16.77 -10.19 17.44
CA GLY A 91 17.35 -11.35 16.76
C GLY A 91 16.68 -11.76 15.44
N VAL A 92 15.62 -11.07 15.00
CA VAL A 92 14.86 -11.44 13.80
C VAL A 92 14.66 -10.24 12.86
N LEU A 93 14.21 -9.09 13.35
CA LEU A 93 13.89 -7.89 12.57
C LEU A 93 14.46 -6.68 13.30
N GLU A 94 15.72 -6.36 13.00
CA GLU A 94 16.46 -5.25 13.62
C GLU A 94 16.85 -4.17 12.60
N TYR A 95 16.90 -4.52 11.32
CA TYR A 95 17.29 -3.63 10.24
C TYR A 95 16.25 -3.64 9.14
N ARG A 96 16.09 -2.48 8.49
CA ARG A 96 15.13 -2.30 7.40
C ARG A 96 15.77 -1.52 6.25
N ILE A 97 15.41 -1.94 5.04
CA ILE A 97 15.55 -1.17 3.81
C ILE A 97 14.15 -0.89 3.28
N THR A 98 13.85 0.37 2.98
CA THR A 98 12.62 0.76 2.28
C THR A 98 12.92 0.99 0.81
N LEU A 99 12.15 0.32 -0.05
CA LEU A 99 12.16 0.54 -1.48
C LEU A 99 11.48 1.86 -1.82
N LYS A 100 11.96 2.53 -2.87
CA LYS A 100 11.35 3.78 -3.35
C LYS A 100 9.89 3.53 -3.70
N GLY A 101 8.98 4.31 -3.09
CA GLY A 101 7.56 4.23 -3.37
C GLY A 101 7.24 4.45 -4.84
N LYS A 102 6.24 3.74 -5.35
CA LYS A 102 5.77 3.82 -6.73
C LYS A 102 4.27 4.08 -6.76
N GLU A 103 3.87 5.05 -7.56
CA GLU A 103 2.46 5.27 -7.90
C GLU A 103 2.08 4.40 -9.11
N ILE A 104 0.90 3.79 -9.05
CA ILE A 104 0.36 2.92 -10.09
C ILE A 104 -1.01 3.49 -10.52
N ASN A 105 -1.06 4.03 -11.74
CA ASN A 105 -2.28 4.53 -12.39
C ASN A 105 -3.08 5.55 -11.54
N SER A 106 -2.41 6.54 -10.92
CA SER A 106 -2.99 7.66 -10.14
C SER A 106 -3.87 7.34 -8.95
N ARG A 107 -4.11 6.06 -8.68
CA ARG A 107 -4.99 5.62 -7.59
C ARG A 107 -4.32 4.70 -6.61
N LEU A 108 -3.20 4.08 -6.96
CA LEU A 108 -2.55 3.10 -6.10
C LEU A 108 -1.14 3.58 -5.76
N GLY A 109 -0.77 3.44 -4.50
CA GLY A 109 0.62 3.58 -4.05
C GLY A 109 1.14 2.24 -3.56
N ILE A 110 2.43 2.01 -3.74
CA ILE A 110 3.15 0.90 -3.12
C ILE A 110 4.50 1.35 -2.59
N GLU A 111 4.79 0.96 -1.36
CA GLU A 111 6.12 1.01 -0.76
C GLU A 111 6.47 -0.39 -0.27
N GLY A 112 7.68 -0.87 -0.58
CA GLY A 112 8.18 -2.16 -0.13
C GLY A 112 9.20 -2.01 0.99
N ALA A 113 9.27 -2.98 1.90
CA ALA A 113 10.26 -3.03 2.95
C ALA A 113 10.90 -4.42 3.03
N LEU A 114 12.23 -4.46 3.06
CA LEU A 114 13.03 -5.64 3.38
C LEU A 114 13.50 -5.54 4.83
N LEU A 115 13.40 -6.62 5.59
CA LEU A 115 13.78 -6.66 6.99
C LEU A 115 14.75 -7.82 7.26
N SER A 116 15.73 -7.56 8.11
CA SER A 116 16.77 -8.51 8.51
C SER A 116 17.16 -8.30 9.96
N ASN A 117 17.85 -9.27 10.55
CA ASN A 117 18.59 -9.13 11.79
C ASN A 117 20.02 -8.61 11.56
N GLU A 118 20.48 -8.53 10.31
CA GLU A 118 21.82 -8.06 9.96
C GLU A 118 21.81 -6.66 9.33
N PRO A 119 22.81 -5.81 9.62
CA PRO A 119 22.91 -4.47 9.06
C PRO A 119 23.21 -4.45 7.55
N LYS A 120 23.87 -5.50 7.04
CA LYS A 120 24.18 -5.65 5.62
C LYS A 120 23.23 -6.67 4.99
N ILE A 121 22.08 -6.19 4.53
CA ILE A 121 21.03 -7.03 3.95
C ILE A 121 21.45 -7.55 2.57
N ASN A 122 21.25 -8.83 2.31
CA ASN A 122 21.49 -9.50 1.03
C ASN A 122 20.43 -10.57 0.78
N ARG A 123 20.47 -11.23 -0.39
CA ARG A 123 19.50 -12.26 -0.80
C ARG A 123 19.29 -13.37 0.24
N HIS A 124 20.28 -13.68 1.07
CA HIS A 124 20.26 -14.84 1.97
C HIS A 124 19.81 -14.52 3.40
N ASN A 125 19.88 -13.26 3.85
CA ASN A 125 19.58 -12.88 5.24
C ASN A 125 18.28 -12.05 5.39
N ILE A 126 17.41 -12.04 4.37
CA ILE A 126 16.09 -11.39 4.45
C ILE A 126 15.14 -12.29 5.26
N ASN A 127 14.77 -11.80 6.44
CA ASN A 127 13.88 -12.51 7.35
C ASN A 127 12.41 -12.21 7.07
N ALA A 128 12.11 -11.03 6.53
CA ALA A 128 10.78 -10.68 6.07
C ALA A 128 10.80 -9.64 4.97
N MET A 129 9.76 -9.67 4.14
CA MET A 129 9.42 -8.58 3.22
C MET A 129 7.93 -8.26 3.35
N GLY A 130 7.60 -6.99 3.31
CA GLY A 130 6.22 -6.52 3.33
C GLY A 130 6.03 -5.32 2.43
N ILE A 131 4.77 -4.96 2.22
CA ILE A 131 4.39 -3.75 1.51
C ILE A 131 3.45 -2.90 2.33
N LEU A 132 3.55 -1.60 2.16
CA LEU A 132 2.47 -0.66 2.39
C LEU A 132 1.85 -0.38 1.02
N ALA A 133 0.59 -0.79 0.83
CA ALA A 133 -0.17 -0.35 -0.34
C ALA A 133 -1.24 0.65 0.08
N THR A 134 -1.48 1.62 -0.79
CA THR A 134 -2.50 2.65 -0.63
C THR A 134 -3.43 2.69 -1.82
N TRP A 135 -4.68 3.11 -1.59
CA TRP A 135 -5.67 3.28 -2.64
C TRP A 135 -6.53 4.53 -2.44
N GLN A 136 -6.46 5.42 -3.43
CA GLN A 136 -7.26 6.64 -3.54
C GLN A 136 -8.69 6.28 -3.99
N THR A 137 -9.65 6.44 -3.07
CA THR A 137 -11.03 5.97 -3.25
C THR A 137 -11.84 6.84 -4.21
N ARG A 138 -11.39 8.07 -4.46
CA ARG A 138 -12.13 9.17 -5.12
C ARG A 138 -13.43 9.54 -4.40
N ARG A 139 -13.46 9.32 -3.08
CA ARG A 139 -14.55 9.73 -2.20
C ARG A 139 -14.05 10.85 -1.32
N TYR A 140 -14.77 11.96 -1.31
CA TYR A 140 -14.35 13.15 -0.58
C TYR A 140 -15.27 13.37 0.62
N TYR A 141 -14.69 13.74 1.75
CA TYR A 141 -15.41 14.15 2.95
C TYR A 141 -14.96 15.55 3.38
N LEU A 142 -15.84 16.26 4.08
CA LEU A 142 -15.50 17.58 4.61
C LEU A 142 -14.62 17.41 5.85
N ASP A 143 -13.47 18.06 5.85
CA ASP A 143 -12.48 18.02 6.93
C ASP A 143 -12.09 19.44 7.33
N GLY A 144 -11.32 19.56 8.41
CA GLY A 144 -10.87 20.82 8.97
C GLY A 144 -11.75 21.35 10.11
N ASN A 145 -11.36 22.50 10.66
CA ASN A 145 -12.03 23.14 11.79
C ASN A 145 -12.01 24.67 11.69
N GLU A 146 -12.77 25.29 12.57
CA GLU A 146 -12.77 26.74 12.73
C GLU A 146 -11.37 27.21 13.18
N GLY A 147 -10.78 28.13 12.41
CA GLY A 147 -9.42 28.64 12.60
C GLY A 147 -8.39 28.13 11.59
N SER A 148 -8.57 26.92 11.03
CA SER A 148 -7.69 26.36 9.98
C SER A 148 -8.36 26.27 8.60
N GLY A 149 -9.70 26.36 8.55
CA GLY A 149 -10.51 26.32 7.33
C GLY A 149 -11.09 24.93 7.04
N PHE A 150 -12.24 24.90 6.37
CA PHE A 150 -12.87 23.67 5.90
C PHE A 150 -12.44 23.34 4.47
N TYR A 151 -12.12 22.08 4.20
CA TYR A 151 -11.71 21.62 2.87
C TYR A 151 -12.21 20.19 2.58
N TRP A 152 -12.22 19.83 1.30
CA TRP A 152 -12.54 18.47 0.86
C TRP A 152 -11.30 17.60 0.90
N ASN A 153 -11.34 16.53 1.69
CA ASN A 153 -10.26 15.56 1.77
C ASN A 153 -10.68 14.25 1.10
N GLU A 154 -9.77 13.60 0.37
CA GLU A 154 -10.03 12.31 -0.26
C GLU A 154 -9.81 11.18 0.75
N GLU A 155 -10.75 10.24 0.84
CA GLU A 155 -10.59 9.02 1.61
C GLU A 155 -9.54 8.12 0.93
N GLU A 156 -8.53 7.71 1.70
CA GLU A 156 -7.47 6.81 1.25
C GLU A 156 -7.52 5.52 2.08
N LEU A 157 -7.52 4.36 1.41
CA LEU A 157 -7.43 3.06 2.07
C LEU A 157 -5.98 2.58 2.11
N TRP A 158 -5.57 2.06 3.26
CA TRP A 158 -4.21 1.61 3.51
C TRP A 158 -4.24 0.14 3.90
N CYS A 159 -3.28 -0.64 3.43
CA CYS A 159 -2.98 -1.94 4.03
C CYS A 159 -1.54 -2.00 4.48
N ARG A 160 -1.40 -1.78 5.78
CA ARG A 160 -0.18 -1.92 6.56
C ARG A 160 -0.32 -3.14 7.46
N LYS A 161 -0.51 -4.32 6.89
CA LYS A 161 -0.47 -5.54 7.72
C LYS A 161 1.00 -5.82 8.00
N VAL A 162 1.48 -5.23 9.09
CA VAL A 162 2.77 -5.55 9.70
C VAL A 162 2.79 -7.06 9.92
N ILE A 163 3.79 -7.69 9.33
CA ILE A 163 4.16 -9.10 9.43
C ILE A 163 3.88 -9.58 10.87
N THR A 164 2.74 -10.23 11.11
CA THR A 164 2.38 -10.59 12.50
C THR A 164 2.36 -12.08 12.76
N ASN A 165 2.09 -12.96 11.77
CA ASN A 165 1.84 -14.37 12.11
C ASN A 165 2.56 -15.44 11.29
N ASN A 166 3.40 -15.08 10.30
CA ASN A 166 4.07 -16.08 9.43
C ASN A 166 5.62 -16.08 9.59
N MET A 167 6.12 -15.78 10.79
CA MET A 167 7.56 -15.82 11.06
C MET A 167 7.96 -17.19 11.62
N THR A 168 8.07 -18.20 10.76
CA THR A 168 8.99 -19.30 11.05
C THR A 168 10.37 -18.82 10.55
N PRO A 169 11.36 -18.60 11.42
CA PRO A 169 12.70 -18.21 10.98
C PRO A 169 13.26 -19.27 10.03
N LYS A 170 13.87 -18.84 8.91
CA LYS A 170 14.83 -19.72 8.21
C LYS A 170 15.98 -19.97 9.19
N GLY A 171 16.07 -21.19 9.72
CA GLY A 171 17.08 -21.60 10.69
C GLY A 171 16.56 -22.17 12.02
N ALA A 172 15.25 -22.17 12.26
CA ALA A 172 14.70 -22.88 13.44
C ALA A 172 14.85 -24.41 13.32
N ASN A 173 14.95 -24.92 12.09
CA ASN A 173 15.23 -26.31 11.78
C ASN A 173 16.47 -26.37 10.87
N ASN A 174 17.65 -26.07 11.42
CA ASN A 174 18.87 -26.62 10.86
C ASN A 174 18.85 -28.13 11.14
N GLU A 175 18.18 -28.91 10.28
CA GLU A 175 18.50 -30.32 10.15
C GLU A 175 19.92 -30.41 9.56
N LYS A 176 20.74 -31.22 10.24
CA LYS A 176 22.16 -31.46 9.96
C LYS A 176 22.42 -31.94 8.53
#